data_AF-A0A0K2SP05-F1
#
_entry.id   AF-A0A0K2SP05-F1
#
_cell.length_a   1.000
_cell.length_b   1.000
_cell.length_c   1.000
_cell.angle_alpha   90.00
_cell.angle_beta   90.00
_cell.angle_gamma   90.00
#
_symmetry.space_group_name_H-M   'P 1'
#
loop_
_entity.id
_entity.type
_entity.pdbx_description
1 polymer ?
#
loop_
_entity_poly.entity_id
_entity_poly.type
_entity_poly.pdbx_seq_one_letter_code
_entity_poly.pdbx_strand_id
1 'polypeptide(L)'
;MRLTDVPEGASVYVDADIFIYHFTGVSRQATDFLERCESRALSGYTGHVVVLEVMHRLMMIEARTKGLLLGNNPARQLAEHPEYVKQLSEYHFQAARIPEMGITVVDLPRSYLARSLEFRQRHGLLANASVLALEMADHGLTWLASSDRAFERLPRVTRVAPADLIVSP
;
A
#
# COMPACT_ATOMS: atom_id res chain seq x y z
N MET A 1 -2.94 -12.95 -10.45
CA MET A 1 -2.65 -12.26 -11.73
C MET A 1 -1.48 -11.30 -11.51
N ARG A 2 -0.89 -10.76 -12.57
CA ARG A 2 0.26 -9.85 -12.53
C ARG A 2 -0.20 -8.40 -12.68
N LEU A 3 0.61 -7.45 -12.21
CA LEU A 3 0.33 -6.01 -12.42
C LEU A 3 0.18 -5.64 -13.90
N THR A 4 0.92 -6.33 -14.78
CA THR A 4 0.85 -6.17 -16.23
C THR A 4 -0.47 -6.62 -16.84
N ASP A 5 -1.26 -7.44 -16.13
CA ASP A 5 -2.49 -8.03 -16.65
C ASP A 5 -3.71 -7.09 -16.48
N VAL A 6 -3.56 -5.99 -15.74
CA VAL A 6 -4.62 -4.99 -15.58
C VAL A 6 -4.85 -4.30 -16.93
N PRO A 7 -6.07 -4.29 -17.47
CA PRO A 7 -6.34 -3.62 -18.74
C PRO A 7 -6.30 -2.09 -18.61
N GLU A 8 -5.97 -1.40 -19.69
CA GLU A 8 -6.07 0.06 -19.75
C GLU A 8 -7.50 0.55 -19.47
N GLY A 9 -7.61 1.74 -18.88
CA GLY A 9 -8.87 2.33 -18.44
C GLY A 9 -9.44 1.70 -17.16
N ALA A 10 -8.82 0.67 -16.59
CA ALA A 10 -9.27 0.08 -15.34
C ALA A 10 -9.07 1.04 -14.15
N SER A 11 -9.99 0.94 -13.20
CA SER A 11 -9.86 1.56 -11.88
C SER A 11 -9.32 0.54 -10.88
N VAL A 12 -8.20 0.86 -10.24
CA VAL A 12 -7.43 -0.07 -9.40
C VAL A 12 -7.19 0.54 -8.04
N TYR A 13 -7.50 -0.20 -6.98
CA TYR A 13 -7.05 0.14 -5.65
C TYR A 13 -5.60 -0.33 -5.46
N VAL A 14 -4.74 0.53 -4.92
CA VAL A 14 -3.31 0.30 -4.71
C VAL A 14 -3.02 0.19 -3.23
N ASP A 15 -2.49 -0.96 -2.83
CA ASP A 15 -2.10 -1.27 -1.46
C ASP A 15 -0.68 -0.75 -1.13
N ALA A 16 -0.33 -0.73 0.16
CA ALA A 16 0.88 -0.11 0.68
C ALA A 16 2.15 -0.74 0.07
N ASP A 17 2.16 -2.05 -0.06
CA ASP A 17 3.33 -2.80 -0.52
C ASP A 17 3.76 -2.40 -1.93
N ILE A 18 2.84 -2.13 -2.85
CA ILE A 18 3.14 -1.65 -4.21
C ILE A 18 3.93 -0.34 -4.18
N PHE A 19 3.50 0.63 -3.36
CA PHE A 19 4.23 1.87 -3.16
C PHE A 19 5.61 1.63 -2.55
N ILE A 20 5.69 0.78 -1.53
CA ILE A 20 6.98 0.42 -0.91
C ILE A 20 7.93 -0.18 -1.93
N TYR A 21 7.45 -1.07 -2.80
CA TYR A 21 8.31 -1.69 -3.81
C TYR A 21 8.83 -0.68 -4.84
N HIS A 22 7.99 0.26 -5.24
CA HIS A 22 8.40 1.38 -6.10
C HIS A 22 9.46 2.26 -5.42
N PHE A 23 9.17 2.78 -4.22
CA PHE A 23 10.07 3.72 -3.54
C PHE A 23 11.40 3.11 -3.11
N THR A 24 11.45 1.80 -2.88
CA THR A 24 12.69 1.07 -2.57
C THR A 24 13.41 0.53 -3.81
N GLY A 25 12.80 0.63 -4.99
CA GLY A 25 13.37 0.15 -6.24
C GLY A 25 13.47 -1.38 -6.36
N VAL A 26 12.77 -2.14 -5.52
CA VAL A 26 12.87 -3.61 -5.49
C VAL A 26 11.97 -4.31 -6.53
N SER A 27 11.02 -3.59 -7.14
CA SER A 27 10.19 -4.11 -8.24
C SER A 27 10.07 -3.08 -9.34
N ARG A 28 10.48 -3.48 -10.55
CA ARG A 28 10.26 -2.69 -11.75
C ARG A 28 8.80 -2.74 -12.16
N GLN A 29 8.11 -3.87 -11.98
CA GLN A 29 6.69 -3.97 -12.28
C GLN A 29 5.83 -3.05 -11.42
N ALA A 30 6.20 -2.80 -10.16
CA ALA A 30 5.50 -1.83 -9.31
C ALA A 30 5.70 -0.40 -9.83
N THR A 31 6.91 -0.06 -10.27
CA THR A 31 7.20 1.23 -10.91
C THR A 31 6.43 1.41 -12.22
N ASP A 32 6.56 0.46 -13.15
CA ASP A 32 5.85 0.49 -14.44
C ASP A 32 4.31 0.60 -14.23
N PHE A 33 3.77 -0.05 -13.18
CA PHE A 33 2.35 0.05 -12.83
C PHE A 33 1.96 1.46 -12.35
N LEU A 34 2.76 2.10 -11.48
CA LEU A 34 2.48 3.46 -11.01
C LEU A 34 2.67 4.50 -12.12
N GLU A 35 3.62 4.30 -13.04
CA GLU A 35 3.77 5.13 -14.25
C GLU A 35 2.53 5.05 -15.16
N ARG A 36 1.85 3.89 -15.21
CA ARG A 36 0.56 3.75 -15.89
C ARG A 36 -0.56 4.52 -15.21
N CYS A 37 -0.53 4.66 -13.88
CA CYS A 37 -1.45 5.56 -13.17
C CYS A 37 -1.13 7.02 -13.46
N GLU A 38 0.14 7.40 -13.42
CA GLU A 38 0.60 8.78 -13.65
C GLU A 38 0.26 9.27 -15.07
N SER A 39 0.44 8.41 -16.08
CA SER A 39 0.07 8.66 -17.47
C SER A 39 -1.43 8.55 -17.76
N ARG A 40 -2.26 8.25 -16.75
CA ARG A 40 -3.72 8.03 -16.84
C ARG A 40 -4.14 6.85 -17.71
N ALA A 41 -3.22 5.92 -17.99
CA ALA A 41 -3.58 4.62 -18.59
C ALA A 41 -4.40 3.76 -17.61
N LEU A 42 -4.25 3.99 -16.30
CA LEU A 42 -5.05 3.43 -15.21
C LEU A 42 -5.55 4.53 -14.29
N SER A 43 -6.73 4.35 -13.71
CA SER A 43 -7.23 5.21 -12.62
C SER A 43 -6.84 4.58 -11.28
N GLY A 44 -5.81 5.11 -10.62
CA GLY A 44 -5.33 4.61 -9.34
C GLY A 44 -6.07 5.21 -8.15
N TYR A 45 -6.39 4.38 -7.15
CA TYR A 45 -7.01 4.77 -5.89
C TYR A 45 -6.24 4.19 -4.70
N THR A 46 -6.20 4.89 -3.58
CA THR A 46 -5.70 4.35 -2.30
C THR A 46 -6.36 5.07 -1.14
N GLY A 47 -6.27 4.56 0.08
CA GLY A 47 -6.86 5.16 1.27
C GLY A 47 -5.83 5.83 2.19
N HIS A 48 -6.29 6.73 3.05
CA HIS A 48 -5.41 7.37 4.04
C HIS A 48 -4.72 6.39 4.99
N VAL A 49 -5.39 5.28 5.33
CA VAL A 49 -4.78 4.23 6.19
C VAL A 49 -3.61 3.57 5.47
N VAL A 50 -3.75 3.30 4.17
CA VAL A 50 -2.68 2.75 3.33
C VAL A 50 -1.52 3.73 3.20
N VAL A 51 -1.79 5.02 2.97
CA VAL A 51 -0.75 6.05 2.94
C VAL A 51 0.03 6.11 4.27
N LEU A 52 -0.65 5.98 5.41
CA LEU A 52 0.01 5.94 6.72
C LEU A 52 0.88 4.69 6.89
N GLU A 53 0.44 3.53 6.37
CA GLU A 53 1.25 2.32 6.34
C GLU A 53 2.50 2.49 5.47
N VAL A 54 2.38 3.13 4.31
CA VAL A 54 3.51 3.48 3.44
C VAL A 54 4.50 4.36 4.20
N MET A 55 4.03 5.45 4.81
CA MET A 55 4.86 6.35 5.61
C MET A 55 5.61 5.61 6.72
N HIS A 56 4.90 4.78 7.50
CA HIS A 56 5.50 4.05 8.60
C HIS A 56 6.56 3.04 8.12
N ARG A 57 6.30 2.32 7.02
CA ARG A 57 7.27 1.37 6.45
C ARG A 57 8.50 2.07 5.87
N LEU A 58 8.31 3.17 5.13
CA LEU A 58 9.42 3.97 4.60
C LEU A 58 10.25 4.60 5.72
N MET A 59 9.64 5.03 6.82
CA MET A 59 10.35 5.55 7.99
C MET A 59 11.32 4.51 8.57
N MET A 60 10.85 3.26 8.72
CA MET A 60 11.71 2.15 9.18
C MET A 60 12.83 1.84 8.19
N ILE A 61 12.56 1.91 6.89
CA ILE A 61 13.55 1.68 5.83
C ILE A 61 14.61 2.79 5.84
N GLU A 62 14.20 4.06 5.89
CA GLU A 62 15.09 5.22 5.97
C GLU A 62 16.03 5.12 7.17
N ALA A 63 15.50 4.80 8.34
CA ALA A 63 16.28 4.66 9.56
C ALA A 63 17.34 3.55 9.45
N ARG A 64 17.02 2.43 8.78
CA ARG A 64 18.00 1.38 8.48
C ARG A 64 19.05 1.85 7.49
N THR A 65 18.64 2.52 6.40
CA THR A 65 19.56 3.04 5.37
C THR A 65 20.55 4.05 5.96
N LYS A 66 20.11 4.87 6.92
CA LYS A 66 20.95 5.82 7.66
C LYS A 66 21.82 5.17 8.75
N GLY A 67 21.75 3.84 8.93
CA GLY A 67 22.54 3.10 9.92
C GLY A 67 22.09 3.34 11.38
N LEU A 68 20.90 3.92 11.60
CA LEU A 68 20.40 4.22 12.95
C LEU A 68 19.87 2.97 13.67
N LEU A 69 19.49 1.94 12.92
CA LEU A 69 18.85 0.73 13.44
C LEU A 69 19.68 -0.52 13.11
N LEU A 70 19.97 -1.32 14.13
CA LEU A 70 20.81 -2.53 14.01
C LEU A 70 20.05 -3.84 14.25
N GLY A 71 18.80 -3.79 14.73
CA GLY A 71 18.05 -5.00 15.12
C GLY A 71 16.92 -5.39 14.19
N ASN A 72 16.26 -6.50 14.50
CA ASN A 72 15.18 -7.09 13.69
C ASN A 72 13.80 -6.45 13.91
N ASN A 73 13.63 -5.62 14.95
CA ASN A 73 12.38 -4.93 15.24
C ASN A 73 12.55 -3.40 15.15
N PRO A 74 12.47 -2.83 13.94
CA PRO A 74 12.76 -1.42 13.70
C PRO A 74 11.72 -0.49 14.33
N ALA A 75 10.43 -0.87 14.30
CA ALA A 75 9.37 -0.08 14.93
C ALA A 75 9.58 0.10 16.44
N ARG A 76 9.95 -0.99 17.14
CA ARG A 76 10.28 -0.92 18.57
C ARG A 76 11.48 -0.01 18.84
N GLN A 77 12.55 -0.15 18.06
CA GLN A 77 13.74 0.67 18.24
C GLN A 77 13.46 2.16 18.01
N LEU A 78 12.68 2.51 16.99
CA LEU A 78 12.27 3.91 16.77
C LEU A 78 11.41 4.45 17.92
N ALA A 79 10.55 3.62 18.52
CA ALA A 79 9.76 4.01 19.68
C ALA A 79 10.62 4.22 20.94
N GLU A 80 11.67 3.42 21.13
CA GLU A 80 12.62 3.55 22.24
C GLU A 80 13.60 4.72 22.03
N HIS A 81 13.81 5.16 20.77
CA HIS A 81 14.75 6.19 20.36
C HIS A 81 14.10 7.32 19.54
N PRO A 82 13.24 8.17 20.15
CA PRO A 82 12.54 9.24 19.44
C PRO A 82 13.47 10.28 18.78
N GLU A 83 14.71 10.41 19.25
CA GLU A 83 15.76 11.21 18.63
C GLU A 83 16.15 10.72 17.23
N TYR A 84 16.03 9.42 16.94
CA TYR A 84 16.24 8.90 15.59
C TYR A 84 15.09 9.32 14.68
N VAL A 85 13.84 9.21 15.15
CA VAL A 85 12.66 9.62 14.38
C VAL A 85 12.73 11.09 13.96
N LYS A 86 13.22 11.97 14.85
CA LYS A 86 13.39 13.41 14.56
C LYS A 86 14.39 13.71 13.45
N GLN A 87 15.26 12.77 13.09
CA GLN A 87 16.26 12.89 12.02
C GLN A 87 15.77 12.32 10.68
N LEU A 88 14.55 11.77 10.65
CA LEU A 88 13.96 11.16 9.46
C LEU A 88 13.03 12.14 8.76
N SER A 89 13.09 12.17 7.44
CA SER A 89 12.26 13.05 6.61
C SER A 89 11.98 12.50 5.21
N GLU A 90 12.83 11.60 4.69
CA GLU A 90 12.71 11.09 3.32
C GLU A 90 11.40 10.29 3.15
N TYR A 91 10.99 9.53 4.17
CA TYR A 91 9.70 8.83 4.18
C TYR A 91 8.50 9.75 3.94
N HIS A 92 8.55 10.98 4.47
CA HIS A 92 7.48 11.96 4.33
C HIS A 92 7.41 12.47 2.90
N PHE A 93 8.55 12.88 2.33
CA PHE A 93 8.60 13.37 0.95
C PHE A 93 8.19 12.29 -0.05
N GLN A 94 8.58 11.04 0.17
CA GLN A 94 8.16 9.92 -0.69
C GLN A 94 6.64 9.71 -0.63
N ALA A 95 6.06 9.58 0.58
CA ALA A 95 4.62 9.38 0.71
C ALA A 95 3.79 10.57 0.20
N ALA A 96 4.29 11.80 0.35
CA ALA A 96 3.64 13.01 -0.16
C ALA A 96 3.54 13.05 -1.69
N ARG A 97 4.36 12.26 -2.42
CA ARG A 97 4.31 12.15 -3.88
C ARG A 97 3.24 11.21 -4.40
N ILE A 98 2.58 10.43 -3.56
CA ILE A 98 1.55 9.46 -4.00
C ILE A 98 0.47 10.14 -4.87
N PRO A 99 -0.10 11.31 -4.51
CA PRO A 99 -1.06 11.98 -5.38
C PRO A 99 -0.47 12.48 -6.71
N GLU A 100 0.82 12.84 -6.72
CA GLU A 100 1.52 13.30 -7.93
C GLU A 100 1.65 12.16 -8.97
N MET A 101 1.63 10.90 -8.53
CA MET A 101 1.64 9.70 -9.37
C MET A 101 0.28 9.37 -10.01
N GLY A 102 -0.66 10.33 -10.03
CA GLY A 102 -2.01 10.12 -10.55
C GLY A 102 -2.90 9.24 -9.67
N ILE A 103 -2.55 9.06 -8.39
CA ILE A 103 -3.33 8.27 -7.43
C ILE A 103 -4.33 9.15 -6.68
N THR A 104 -5.60 8.76 -6.71
CA THR A 104 -6.65 9.39 -5.90
C THR A 104 -6.62 8.81 -4.49
N VAL A 105 -6.36 9.65 -3.48
CA VAL A 105 -6.48 9.25 -2.07
C VAL A 105 -7.93 9.44 -1.61
N VAL A 106 -8.61 8.36 -1.25
CA VAL A 106 -10.02 8.37 -0.84
C VAL A 106 -10.18 8.65 0.65
N ASP A 107 -11.24 9.36 1.00
CA ASP A 107 -11.58 9.69 2.39
C ASP A 107 -11.93 8.43 3.18
N LEU A 108 -11.48 8.38 4.43
CA LEU A 108 -11.87 7.33 5.36
C LEU A 108 -13.35 7.53 5.77
N PRO A 109 -14.26 6.58 5.48
CA PRO A 109 -15.67 6.74 5.84
C PRO A 109 -15.83 6.91 7.36
N ARG A 110 -16.65 7.84 7.83
CA ARG A 110 -16.90 8.03 9.28
C ARG A 110 -17.39 6.76 9.99
N SER A 111 -18.07 5.89 9.24
CA SER A 111 -18.62 4.61 9.69
C SER A 111 -17.66 3.43 9.50
N TYR A 112 -16.37 3.67 9.19
CA TYR A 112 -15.40 2.62 8.87
C TYR A 112 -15.34 1.53 9.93
N LEU A 113 -15.35 1.88 11.23
CA LEU A 113 -15.26 0.90 12.33
C LEU A 113 -16.35 -0.16 12.25
N ALA A 114 -17.60 0.27 12.10
CA ALA A 114 -18.76 -0.60 12.06
C ALA A 114 -18.85 -1.36 10.73
N ARG A 115 -18.64 -0.68 9.60
CA ARG A 115 -18.82 -1.27 8.26
C ARG A 115 -17.70 -2.24 7.87
N SER A 116 -16.46 -1.94 8.28
CA SER A 116 -15.32 -2.85 8.03
C SER A 116 -15.39 -4.14 8.87
N LEU A 117 -16.22 -4.18 9.93
CA LEU A 117 -16.39 -5.39 10.74
C LEU A 117 -16.92 -6.57 9.94
N GLU A 118 -17.84 -6.31 9.01
CA GLU A 118 -18.39 -7.33 8.12
C GLU A 118 -17.28 -8.03 7.33
N PHE A 119 -16.32 -7.26 6.80
CA PHE A 119 -15.18 -7.80 6.07
C PHE A 119 -14.25 -8.64 6.95
N ARG A 120 -14.00 -8.21 8.20
CA ARG A 120 -13.23 -9.01 9.17
C ARG A 120 -13.92 -10.33 9.49
N GLN A 121 -15.22 -10.28 9.80
CA GLN A 121 -15.98 -11.45 10.22
C GLN A 121 -16.21 -12.45 9.08
N ARG A 122 -16.51 -11.96 7.87
CA ARG A 122 -16.83 -12.83 6.73
C ARG A 122 -15.60 -13.37 6.01
N HIS A 123 -14.53 -12.57 5.92
CA HIS A 123 -13.36 -12.90 5.10
C HIS A 123 -12.08 -13.11 5.92
N GLY A 124 -12.13 -12.91 7.24
CA GLY A 124 -10.98 -13.09 8.13
C GLY A 124 -9.86 -12.08 7.84
N LEU A 125 -10.20 -10.89 7.36
CA LEU A 125 -9.23 -9.81 7.13
C LEU A 125 -8.79 -9.17 8.45
N LEU A 126 -7.55 -8.70 8.48
CA LEU A 126 -7.06 -7.86 9.57
C LEU A 126 -7.69 -6.46 9.50
N ALA A 127 -7.51 -5.68 10.57
CA ALA A 127 -8.18 -4.37 10.74
C ALA A 127 -7.99 -3.45 9.53
N ASN A 128 -6.76 -3.16 9.13
CA ASN A 128 -6.51 -2.22 8.05
C ASN A 128 -6.92 -2.79 6.68
N ALA A 129 -6.63 -4.07 6.42
CA ALA A 129 -7.09 -4.77 5.21
C ALA A 129 -8.63 -4.76 5.07
N SER A 130 -9.36 -4.83 6.18
CA SER A 130 -10.83 -4.74 6.17
C SER A 130 -11.35 -3.33 5.87
N VAL A 131 -10.58 -2.29 6.19
CA VAL A 131 -10.89 -0.90 5.81
C VAL A 131 -10.61 -0.69 4.32
N LEU A 132 -9.50 -1.20 3.81
CA LEU A 132 -9.21 -1.23 2.37
C LEU A 132 -10.35 -1.90 1.59
N ALA A 133 -10.78 -3.09 2.03
CA ALA A 133 -11.88 -3.82 1.39
C ALA A 133 -13.20 -3.03 1.40
N LEU A 134 -13.47 -2.28 2.48
CA LEU A 134 -14.61 -1.38 2.56
C LEU A 134 -14.49 -0.22 1.56
N GLU A 135 -13.34 0.43 1.47
CA GLU A 135 -13.10 1.53 0.53
C GLU A 135 -13.25 1.05 -0.92
N MET A 136 -12.70 -0.12 -1.26
CA MET A 136 -12.94 -0.74 -2.56
C MET A 136 -14.43 -0.93 -2.86
N ALA A 137 -15.19 -1.45 -1.89
CA ALA A 137 -16.63 -1.66 -2.05
C ALA A 137 -17.40 -0.35 -2.21
N ASP A 138 -17.06 0.69 -1.45
CA ASP A 138 -17.68 2.02 -1.51
C ASP A 138 -17.44 2.71 -2.86
N HIS A 139 -16.28 2.47 -3.47
CA HIS A 139 -15.90 3.03 -4.76
C HIS A 139 -16.20 2.10 -5.94
N GLY A 140 -16.82 0.93 -5.72
CA GLY A 140 -17.13 -0.04 -6.77
C GLY A 140 -15.90 -0.63 -7.46
N LEU A 141 -14.74 -0.63 -6.80
CA LEU A 141 -13.47 -1.11 -7.33
C LEU A 141 -13.38 -2.63 -7.23
N THR A 142 -12.95 -3.27 -8.31
CA THR A 142 -12.78 -4.72 -8.38
C THR A 142 -11.33 -5.13 -8.60
N TRP A 143 -10.45 -4.24 -9.05
CA TRP A 143 -9.02 -4.51 -9.18
C TRP A 143 -8.27 -4.05 -7.95
N LEU A 144 -7.40 -4.90 -7.43
CA LEU A 144 -6.50 -4.61 -6.31
C LEU A 144 -5.06 -4.94 -6.69
N ALA A 145 -4.19 -3.94 -6.64
CA ALA A 145 -2.75 -4.11 -6.67
C ALA A 145 -2.23 -4.30 -5.25
N SER A 146 -1.88 -5.55 -4.90
CA SER A 146 -1.40 -5.95 -3.58
C SER A 146 -0.74 -7.33 -3.65
N SER A 147 0.33 -7.56 -2.90
CA SER A 147 0.94 -8.88 -2.68
C SER A 147 0.31 -9.65 -1.52
N ASP A 148 -0.59 -9.03 -0.74
CA ASP A 148 -1.30 -9.71 0.34
C ASP A 148 -2.35 -10.67 -0.22
N ARG A 149 -2.08 -11.96 -0.07
CA ARG A 149 -2.97 -13.03 -0.53
C ARG A 149 -4.27 -13.13 0.27
N ALA A 150 -4.39 -12.46 1.42
CA ALA A 150 -5.63 -12.42 2.19
C ALA A 150 -6.82 -11.88 1.37
N PHE A 151 -6.56 -10.98 0.42
CA PHE A 151 -7.59 -10.43 -0.46
C PHE A 151 -8.12 -11.42 -1.51
N GLU A 152 -7.44 -12.55 -1.74
CA GLU A 152 -7.96 -13.65 -2.58
C GLU A 152 -9.25 -14.26 -2.00
N ARG A 153 -9.58 -13.96 -0.73
CA ARG A 153 -10.82 -14.37 -0.05
C ARG A 153 -12.02 -13.48 -0.38
N LEU A 154 -11.82 -12.37 -1.09
CA LEU A 154 -12.88 -11.45 -1.49
C LEU A 154 -13.41 -11.82 -2.88
N PRO A 155 -14.67 -12.27 -3.02
CA PRO A 155 -15.15 -12.87 -4.27
C PRO A 155 -15.27 -11.89 -5.45
N ARG A 156 -15.33 -10.58 -5.19
CA ARG A 156 -15.46 -9.53 -6.22
C ARG A 156 -14.15 -8.79 -6.50
N VAL A 157 -13.05 -9.21 -5.88
CA VAL A 157 -11.75 -8.55 -6.00
C VAL A 157 -10.81 -9.44 -6.80
N THR A 158 -10.28 -8.88 -7.89
CA THR A 158 -9.20 -9.44 -8.68
C THR A 158 -7.88 -8.88 -8.18
N ARG A 159 -7.14 -9.69 -7.42
CA ARG A 159 -5.81 -9.33 -6.92
C ARG A 159 -4.74 -9.52 -8.00
N VAL A 160 -3.96 -8.47 -8.22
CA VAL A 160 -2.75 -8.45 -9.05
C VAL A 160 -1.53 -8.11 -8.19
N ALA A 161 -0.38 -8.72 -8.48
CA ALA A 161 0.88 -8.45 -7.78
C ALA A 161 2.07 -8.42 -8.74
N PRO A 162 3.20 -7.82 -8.32
CA PRO A 162 4.44 -7.93 -9.06
C PRO A 162 4.89 -9.39 -9.15
N ALA A 163 5.38 -9.80 -10.32
CA ALA A 163 5.97 -11.13 -10.54
C ALA A 163 7.50 -11.12 -10.52
N ASP A 164 8.13 -9.96 -10.36
CA ASP A 164 9.58 -9.75 -10.37
C ASP A 164 10.19 -9.65 -8.96
N LEU A 165 9.38 -9.83 -7.91
CA LEU A 165 9.86 -9.93 -6.55
C LEU A 165 10.53 -11.28 -6.33
N ILE A 166 11.81 -11.26 -5.96
CA ILE A 166 12.52 -12.44 -5.51
C ILE A 166 12.04 -12.74 -4.09
N VAL A 167 11.20 -13.75 -3.93
CA VAL A 167 10.93 -14.32 -2.61
C VAL A 167 12.20 -15.07 -2.22
N SER A 168 13.04 -14.44 -1.39
CA SER A 168 14.10 -15.17 -0.72
C SER A 168 13.44 -16.26 0.14
N PRO A 169 13.84 -17.54 -0.01
CA PRO A 169 13.26 -18.65 0.74
C PRO A 169 13.42 -18.50 2.25
#